data_AF-A0A7N2N410-F1
#
_entry.id   AF-A0A7N2N410-F1
#
_cell.length_a   1.000
_cell.length_b   1.000
_cell.length_c   1.000
_cell.angle_alpha   90.00
_cell.angle_beta   90.00
_cell.angle_gamma   90.00
#
_symmetry.space_group_name_H-M   'P 1'
#
loop_
_entity.id
_entity.type
_entity.pdbx_description
1 polymer ?
#
loop_
_entity_poly.entity_id
_entity_poly.type
_entity_poly.pdbx_seq_one_letter_code
_entity_poly.pdbx_strand_id
1 'polypeptide(L)'
;MKAILANGGKLVGDHRDGILWAKDDAFAQVMGKEHSGRVRGVGFGPTPSGRSGSNLPCVPGPSSTETAQRMTALENSMRDQLADSEQRHQQQLAEALAEAKRESDARHKQQLAEALAEAKRESDAWHEQQLAEAMRESERWHQQQLDETKREMGEAKRRMDEMRDVMSSATLNDLPEDVLMDIYSRLPIKTILQFKSVCKSWYDIIKDPIFITKHVNLSNRSNNGYLAVTRRVGTFGGKCLISLFSYETFREVFNITIPFKKEHGRVPFRIVGSCNGILCLNISKIGDTNFLFNPVTSEFKEPPKPDYPVHKLSEIEILLHIGLGFDYDQETNDYKLVRVSYSKKMKESFYSGVNVYSLRTNYWRRKDTLVHGSIVENSFSNGDLNGALHWRGAIRKKEIIHNIIISFNIRDEV
;
A
#
# COMPACT_ATOMS: atom_id res chain seq x y z
N MET A 1 -13.61 6.71 -2.76
CA MET A 1 -14.31 5.98 -1.69
C MET A 1 -13.31 5.63 -0.60
N LYS A 2 -13.07 6.60 0.30
CA LYS A 2 -12.49 6.40 1.62
C LYS A 2 -13.61 5.87 2.55
N ALA A 3 -13.17 5.15 3.58
CA ALA A 3 -13.91 4.71 4.77
C ALA A 3 -14.52 3.30 4.71
N ILE A 4 -14.12 2.51 5.72
CA ILE A 4 -14.74 1.26 6.19
C ILE A 4 -14.30 -0.04 5.45
N LEU A 5 -13.00 -0.31 5.48
CA LEU A 5 -12.52 -1.66 5.85
C LEU A 5 -12.04 -1.50 7.30
N ALA A 6 -12.96 -1.47 8.27
CA ALA A 6 -13.48 -2.67 8.92
C ALA A 6 -12.37 -3.45 9.62
N ASN A 7 -11.94 -2.87 10.75
CA ASN A 7 -11.78 -3.54 12.04
C ASN A 7 -10.97 -4.85 12.07
N GLY A 8 -9.69 -4.70 12.40
CA GLY A 8 -8.84 -5.78 12.88
C GLY A 8 -7.70 -5.25 13.74
N GLY A 9 -8.00 -4.47 14.78
CA GLY A 9 -6.98 -3.96 15.69
C GLY A 9 -7.56 -3.24 16.89
N LYS A 10 -7.69 -3.97 18.01
CA LYS A 10 -7.82 -3.36 19.34
C LYS A 10 -6.83 -4.05 20.25
N LEU A 11 -5.79 -3.34 20.66
CA LEU A 11 -5.20 -3.48 21.98
C LEU A 11 -4.94 -2.08 22.53
N VAL A 12 -5.44 -1.88 23.74
CA VAL A 12 -5.37 -0.68 24.57
C VAL A 12 -4.23 -0.87 25.56
N GLY A 13 -3.52 0.21 25.89
CA GLY A 13 -2.71 0.30 27.11
C GLY A 13 -1.87 1.57 27.16
N ASP A 14 -2.14 2.44 28.14
CA ASP A 14 -1.15 3.38 28.68
C ASP A 14 -1.24 3.33 30.21
N HIS A 15 -0.11 3.10 30.87
CA HIS A 15 0.33 3.85 32.04
C HIS A 15 1.81 3.59 32.28
N ARG A 16 2.55 4.69 32.48
CA ARG A 16 4.00 4.76 32.72
C ARG A 16 4.36 4.37 34.16
N ASP A 17 5.59 3.88 34.36
CA ASP A 17 6.41 4.10 35.56
C ASP A 17 7.91 3.91 35.20
N GLY A 18 8.71 4.98 35.31
CA GLY A 18 10.18 4.87 35.23
C GLY A 18 10.94 6.14 34.82
N ILE A 19 11.88 6.56 35.67
CA ILE A 19 12.72 7.78 35.55
C ILE A 19 14.06 7.46 34.86
N LEU A 20 14.48 8.35 33.96
CA LEU A 20 15.79 8.36 33.29
C LEU A 20 16.94 8.70 34.25
N TRP A 21 18.11 8.07 34.03
CA TRP A 21 19.41 8.74 34.15
C TRP A 21 20.34 8.25 33.03
N ALA A 22 20.84 9.19 32.21
CA ALA A 22 22.04 9.01 31.42
C ALA A 22 23.25 9.31 32.31
N LYS A 23 24.29 8.47 32.24
CA LYS A 23 25.41 8.43 33.19
C LYS A 23 26.47 9.53 33.04
N ASP A 24 26.29 10.46 32.10
CA ASP A 24 27.38 11.33 31.66
C ASP A 24 27.01 12.83 31.69
N ASP A 25 26.23 13.26 32.69
CA ASP A 25 25.99 14.69 32.93
C ASP A 25 27.06 15.27 33.87
N ALA A 26 27.96 16.06 33.28
CA ALA A 26 29.12 16.67 33.95
C ALA A 26 28.78 17.96 34.74
N PHE A 27 27.50 18.29 34.95
CA PHE A 27 27.08 19.50 35.67
C PHE A 27 26.29 19.26 36.96
N ALA A 28 26.51 18.13 37.63
CA ALA A 28 25.93 17.87 38.95
C ALA A 28 27.01 17.63 40.03
N GLN A 29 27.67 18.69 40.47
CA GLN A 29 27.99 18.83 41.90
C GLN A 29 28.20 20.30 42.30
N VAL A 30 27.21 20.78 43.05
CA VAL A 30 27.07 22.11 43.63
C VAL A 30 27.76 22.11 45.00
N MET A 31 28.68 23.07 45.16
CA MET A 31 29.01 23.83 46.37
C MET A 31 29.86 23.17 47.47
N GLY A 32 30.88 23.91 47.92
CA GLY A 32 31.70 23.59 49.10
C GLY A 32 30.91 23.62 50.42
N LYS A 33 31.52 23.57 51.60
CA LYS A 33 32.92 23.53 52.05
C LYS A 33 32.93 22.59 53.26
N GLU A 34 33.96 21.78 53.41
CA GLU A 34 34.66 21.66 54.70
C GLU A 34 35.98 20.89 54.55
N HIS A 35 37.04 21.56 55.00
CA HIS A 35 38.16 20.91 55.65
C HIS A 35 37.66 20.60 57.07
N SER A 36 37.97 19.53 57.78
CA SER A 36 38.86 18.39 57.61
C SER A 36 38.67 17.52 58.86
N GLY A 37 39.20 16.28 58.86
CA GLY A 37 39.47 15.55 60.09
C GLY A 37 40.25 16.38 61.12
N ARG A 38 39.80 16.29 62.38
CA ARG A 38 40.44 16.73 63.65
C ARG A 38 41.54 15.69 64.01
N VAL A 39 42.57 15.84 64.86
CA VAL A 39 42.74 16.44 66.22
C VAL A 39 44.25 16.49 66.58
N ARG A 40 44.62 17.38 67.54
CA ARG A 40 45.89 17.53 68.34
C ARG A 40 47.00 18.33 67.63
N GLY A 41 47.67 19.33 68.21
CA GLY A 41 47.68 19.94 69.54
C GLY A 41 49.13 20.28 69.91
N VAL A 42 49.45 21.56 70.18
CA VAL A 42 50.43 22.18 71.11
C VAL A 42 50.76 23.59 70.56
N GLY A 43 50.88 24.68 71.32
CA GLY A 43 50.99 24.85 72.75
C GLY A 43 50.59 26.27 73.22
N PHE A 44 50.93 26.51 74.47
CA PHE A 44 50.37 27.43 75.45
C PHE A 44 50.47 28.93 75.13
N GLY A 45 49.51 29.72 75.65
CA GLY A 45 49.51 31.20 75.65
C GLY A 45 50.62 31.82 76.52
N PRO A 46 50.49 33.02 77.12
CA PRO A 46 49.41 34.03 77.07
C PRO A 46 49.89 35.43 76.58
N THR A 47 48.94 36.36 76.47
CA THR A 47 49.04 37.85 76.60
C THR A 47 50.13 38.25 77.64
N PRO A 48 50.88 39.38 77.52
CA PRO A 48 50.26 40.71 77.39
C PRO A 48 51.03 41.82 76.66
N SER A 49 50.23 42.81 76.26
CA SER A 49 50.58 44.23 76.18
C SER A 49 51.45 44.68 77.35
N GLY A 50 52.70 45.04 77.06
CA GLY A 50 53.56 45.81 77.93
C GLY A 50 53.75 47.21 77.36
N ARG A 51 53.03 48.20 77.91
CA ARG A 51 53.57 49.55 78.02
C ARG A 51 53.68 49.90 79.50
N SER A 52 54.90 50.30 79.84
CA SER A 52 55.29 51.21 80.91
C SER A 52 55.15 50.72 82.34
N GLY A 53 56.31 50.38 82.91
CA GLY A 53 56.53 50.40 84.35
C GLY A 53 56.37 51.80 84.94
N SER A 54 56.08 51.78 86.23
CA SER A 54 55.89 52.86 87.17
C SER A 54 57.18 53.18 87.94
N ASN A 55 57.12 54.28 88.72
CA ASN A 55 57.91 54.61 89.94
C ASN A 55 59.06 55.64 89.78
N LEU A 56 58.81 56.88 90.27
CA LEU A 56 59.38 57.56 91.48
C LEU A 56 60.77 57.11 92.01
N PRO A 57 61.51 57.88 92.86
CA PRO A 57 61.53 59.33 93.21
C PRO A 57 62.98 59.93 93.27
N CYS A 58 63.18 61.25 93.48
CA CYS A 58 64.02 61.85 94.56
C CYS A 58 64.20 63.39 94.48
N VAL A 59 64.17 63.99 95.67
CA VAL A 59 64.36 65.38 96.17
C VAL A 59 65.88 65.65 96.39
N PRO A 60 66.47 66.87 96.66
CA PRO A 60 66.00 68.23 97.03
C PRO A 60 66.43 69.36 96.04
N GLY A 61 65.85 70.56 95.95
CA GLY A 61 65.78 71.68 96.92
C GLY A 61 67.07 72.55 96.90
N PRO A 62 67.06 73.90 97.12
CA PRO A 62 66.02 74.92 97.00
C PRO A 62 66.47 76.22 96.26
N SER A 63 65.52 77.16 96.12
CA SER A 63 65.68 78.62 95.86
C SER A 63 66.17 79.04 94.45
N SER A 64 65.68 80.10 93.82
CA SER A 64 64.92 81.25 94.28
C SER A 64 63.87 81.66 93.22
N THR A 65 62.79 82.20 93.78
CA THR A 65 61.49 82.49 93.20
C THR A 65 61.53 83.68 92.22
N GLU A 66 60.52 83.75 91.35
CA GLU A 66 60.09 84.89 90.52
C GLU A 66 60.67 85.10 89.11
N THR A 67 61.86 84.60 88.74
CA THR A 67 62.35 84.75 87.34
C THR A 67 62.07 83.52 86.46
N ALA A 68 62.03 82.32 87.05
CA ALA A 68 61.75 81.07 86.33
C ALA A 68 60.29 80.98 85.84
N GLN A 69 59.31 81.51 86.59
CA GLN A 69 57.89 81.45 86.20
C GLN A 69 57.56 82.24 84.93
N ARG A 70 58.32 83.29 84.61
CA ARG A 70 58.14 84.05 83.36
C ARG A 70 58.83 83.39 82.16
N MET A 71 59.97 82.71 82.35
CA MET A 71 60.62 81.96 81.28
C MET A 71 59.93 80.63 80.98
N THR A 72 59.48 79.86 81.99
CA THR A 72 58.76 78.59 81.76
C THR A 72 57.37 78.83 81.17
N ALA A 73 56.68 79.93 81.52
CA ALA A 73 55.42 80.29 80.88
C ALA A 73 55.61 80.71 79.41
N LEU A 74 56.70 81.41 79.08
CA LEU A 74 57.03 81.78 77.70
C LEU A 74 57.50 80.57 76.88
N GLU A 75 58.34 79.69 77.44
CA GLU A 75 58.79 78.46 76.79
C GLU A 75 57.66 77.46 76.58
N ASN A 76 56.77 77.28 77.56
CA ASN A 76 55.58 76.44 77.38
C ASN A 76 54.62 77.07 76.37
N SER A 77 54.42 78.40 76.39
CA SER A 77 53.60 79.09 75.38
C SER A 77 54.19 78.97 73.97
N MET A 78 55.52 79.05 73.80
CA MET A 78 56.18 78.85 72.50
C MET A 78 56.15 77.39 72.07
N ARG A 79 56.32 76.44 73.01
CA ARG A 79 56.27 75.00 72.73
C ARG A 79 54.86 74.55 72.38
N ASP A 80 53.85 75.10 73.05
CA ASP A 80 52.43 74.86 72.75
C ASP A 80 52.06 75.48 71.40
N GLN A 81 52.51 76.71 71.09
CA GLN A 81 52.30 77.33 69.77
C GLN A 81 53.02 76.57 68.64
N LEU A 82 54.22 76.04 68.90
CA LEU A 82 54.96 75.24 67.94
C LEU A 82 54.30 73.86 67.75
N ALA A 83 53.86 73.21 68.83
CA ALA A 83 53.11 71.95 68.77
C ALA A 83 51.77 72.11 68.05
N ASP A 84 51.03 73.19 68.32
CA ASP A 84 49.78 73.52 67.60
C ASP A 84 50.03 73.85 66.12
N SER A 85 51.16 74.49 65.81
CA SER A 85 51.58 74.76 64.43
C SER A 85 51.97 73.47 63.71
N GLU A 86 52.79 72.62 64.33
CA GLU A 86 53.22 71.33 63.78
C GLU A 86 52.04 70.38 63.60
N GLN A 87 51.13 70.30 64.57
CA GLN A 87 49.94 69.47 64.48
C GLN A 87 49.00 69.96 63.38
N ARG A 88 48.79 71.27 63.24
CA ARG A 88 48.05 71.84 62.10
C ARG A 88 48.73 71.55 60.76
N HIS A 89 50.05 71.65 60.68
CA HIS A 89 50.78 71.37 59.44
C HIS A 89 50.80 69.88 59.09
N GLN A 90 50.95 69.00 60.08
CA GLN A 90 50.83 67.54 59.91
C GLN A 90 49.42 67.13 59.50
N GLN A 91 48.39 67.76 60.06
CA GLN A 91 47.01 67.51 59.66
C GLN A 91 46.74 67.98 58.22
N GLN A 92 47.23 69.17 57.84
CA GLN A 92 47.16 69.66 56.46
C GLN A 92 47.93 68.75 55.49
N LEU A 93 49.11 68.26 55.87
CA LEU A 93 49.88 67.34 55.04
C LEU A 93 49.18 65.98 54.90
N ALA A 94 48.59 65.46 55.97
CA ALA A 94 47.84 64.21 55.96
C ALA A 94 46.56 64.33 55.12
N GLU A 95 45.85 65.45 55.21
CA GLU A 95 44.68 65.75 54.38
C GLU A 95 45.08 65.89 52.90
N ALA A 96 46.15 66.62 52.59
CA ALA A 96 46.66 66.77 51.23
C ALA A 96 47.14 65.44 50.62
N LEU A 97 47.82 64.60 51.41
CA LEU A 97 48.24 63.25 50.98
C LEU A 97 47.04 62.32 50.77
N ALA A 98 46.04 62.38 51.66
CA ALA A 98 44.80 61.61 51.52
C ALA A 98 44.03 62.02 50.26
N GLU A 99 43.97 63.33 49.97
CA GLU A 99 43.30 63.84 48.78
C GLU A 99 44.06 63.49 47.49
N ALA A 100 45.38 63.68 47.46
CA ALA A 100 46.21 63.26 46.33
C ALA A 100 46.09 61.75 46.06
N LYS A 101 45.99 60.94 47.12
CA LYS A 101 45.76 59.49 46.99
C LYS A 101 44.37 59.19 46.45
N ARG A 102 43.31 59.85 46.94
CA ARG A 102 41.95 59.70 46.39
C ARG A 102 41.88 60.08 44.92
N GLU A 103 42.50 61.20 44.53
CA GLU A 103 42.57 61.64 43.14
C GLU A 103 43.35 60.66 42.26
N SER A 104 44.45 60.10 42.77
CA SER A 104 45.22 59.06 42.07
C SER A 104 44.41 57.77 41.90
N ASP A 105 43.74 57.32 42.97
CA ASP A 105 42.89 56.12 42.94
C ASP A 105 41.68 56.31 42.03
N ALA A 106 41.08 57.51 42.00
CA ALA A 106 39.99 57.86 41.10
C ALA A 106 40.46 57.87 39.63
N ARG A 107 41.62 58.47 39.35
CA ARG A 107 42.25 58.45 38.00
C ARG A 107 42.53 57.02 37.54
N HIS A 108 43.12 56.18 38.41
CA HIS A 108 43.44 54.81 38.06
C HIS A 108 42.18 53.95 37.86
N LYS A 109 41.13 54.16 38.67
CA LYS A 109 39.82 53.50 38.47
C LYS A 109 39.16 53.91 37.16
N GLN A 110 39.24 55.20 36.80
CA GLN A 110 38.70 55.69 35.53
C GLN A 110 39.43 55.08 34.34
N GLN A 111 40.77 55.06 34.36
CA GLN A 111 41.57 54.44 33.29
C GLN A 111 41.27 52.94 33.16
N LEU A 112 41.12 52.21 34.27
CA LEU A 112 40.76 50.80 34.24
C LEU A 112 39.35 50.58 33.67
N ALA A 113 38.39 51.44 34.02
CA ALA A 113 37.03 51.37 33.49
C ALA A 113 37.00 51.66 31.98
N GLU A 114 37.75 52.65 31.51
CA GLU A 114 37.91 52.97 30.09
C GLU A 114 38.57 51.82 29.33
N ALA A 115 39.65 51.25 29.86
CA ALA A 115 40.34 50.11 29.24
C ALA A 115 39.45 48.85 29.17
N LEU A 116 38.68 48.56 30.23
CA LEU A 116 37.71 47.46 30.23
C LEU A 116 36.57 47.69 29.24
N ALA A 117 36.10 48.93 29.10
CA ALA A 117 35.08 49.29 28.15
C ALA A 117 35.57 49.17 26.69
N GLU A 118 36.81 49.57 26.42
CA GLU A 118 37.45 49.38 25.10
C GLU A 118 37.63 47.89 24.79
N ALA A 119 38.23 47.12 25.70
CA ALA A 119 38.44 45.68 25.51
C ALA A 119 37.11 44.93 25.29
N LYS A 120 36.05 45.35 25.99
CA LYS A 120 34.71 44.81 25.76
C LYS A 120 34.18 45.17 24.37
N ARG A 121 34.31 46.42 23.92
CA ARG A 121 33.89 46.83 22.58
C ARG A 121 34.64 46.07 21.48
N GLU A 122 35.95 45.88 21.64
CA GLU A 122 36.76 45.11 20.69
C GLU A 122 36.34 43.63 20.65
N SER A 123 36.08 43.03 21.82
CA SER A 123 35.57 41.66 21.92
C SER A 123 34.19 41.51 21.27
N ASP A 124 33.27 42.43 21.55
CA ASP A 124 31.92 42.41 20.99
C ASP A 124 31.97 42.59 19.46
N ALA A 125 32.78 43.53 18.95
CA ALA A 125 32.98 43.74 17.52
C ALA A 125 33.60 42.52 16.83
N TRP A 126 34.57 41.86 17.47
CA TRP A 126 35.17 40.63 16.95
C TRP A 126 34.14 39.49 16.85
N HIS A 127 33.33 39.29 17.90
CA HIS A 127 32.26 38.28 17.90
C HIS A 127 31.19 38.59 16.84
N GLU A 128 30.77 39.84 16.69
CA GLU A 128 29.84 40.25 15.63
C GLU A 128 30.40 39.97 14.23
N GLN A 129 31.68 40.27 14.00
CA GLN A 129 32.33 40.00 12.72
C GLN A 129 32.38 38.50 12.41
N GLN A 130 32.72 37.67 13.39
CA GLN A 130 32.73 36.21 13.25
C GLN A 130 31.34 35.65 12.99
N LEU A 131 30.32 36.15 13.69
CA LEU A 131 28.93 35.73 13.46
C LEU A 131 28.46 36.10 12.05
N ALA A 132 28.78 37.32 11.58
CA ALA A 132 28.44 37.78 10.24
C ALA A 132 29.16 36.96 9.15
N GLU A 133 30.40 36.54 9.38
CA GLU A 133 31.14 35.69 8.46
C GLU A 133 30.57 34.27 8.40
N ALA A 134 30.29 33.66 9.56
CA ALA A 134 29.64 32.35 9.63
C ALA A 134 28.26 32.34 8.96
N MET A 135 27.46 33.41 9.12
CA MET A 135 26.18 33.57 8.43
C MET A 135 26.36 33.66 6.91
N ARG A 136 27.33 34.44 6.43
CA ARG A 136 27.65 34.53 4.99
C ARG A 136 28.15 33.22 4.40
N GLU A 137 28.89 32.42 5.17
CA GLU A 137 29.31 31.08 4.73
C GLU A 137 28.15 30.10 4.70
N SER A 138 27.28 30.13 5.71
CA SER A 138 26.05 29.33 5.74
C SER A 138 25.13 29.64 4.55
N GLU A 139 24.91 30.92 4.25
CA GLU A 139 24.10 31.34 3.10
C GLU A 139 24.71 30.86 1.78
N ARG A 140 26.03 31.00 1.61
CA ARG A 140 26.75 30.49 0.42
C ARG A 140 26.60 28.98 0.27
N TRP A 141 26.73 28.24 1.37
CA TRP A 141 26.56 26.78 1.37
C TRP A 141 25.13 26.38 0.98
N HIS A 142 24.10 27.01 1.58
CA HIS A 142 22.71 26.73 1.22
C HIS A 142 22.40 27.06 -0.24
N GLN A 143 22.93 28.16 -0.75
CA GLN A 143 22.74 28.54 -2.16
C GLN A 143 23.39 27.52 -3.10
N GLN A 144 24.60 27.05 -2.78
CA GLN A 144 25.29 26.01 -3.55
C GLN A 144 24.50 24.70 -3.58
N GLN A 145 23.94 24.27 -2.43
CA GLN A 145 23.08 23.09 -2.37
C GLN A 145 21.81 23.25 -3.21
N LEU A 146 21.20 24.44 -3.18
CA LEU A 146 20.00 24.74 -3.97
C LEU A 146 20.30 24.66 -5.48
N ASP A 147 21.43 25.21 -5.92
CA ASP A 147 21.81 25.24 -7.32
C ASP A 147 22.23 23.85 -7.83
N GLU A 148 22.90 23.04 -7.00
CA GLU A 148 23.18 21.64 -7.30
C GLU A 148 21.88 20.82 -7.43
N THR A 149 20.94 20.99 -6.49
CA THR A 149 19.64 20.30 -6.55
C THR A 149 18.84 20.70 -7.81
N LYS A 150 18.89 21.98 -8.21
CA LYS A 150 18.26 22.45 -9.46
C LYS A 150 18.93 21.82 -10.69
N ARG A 151 20.26 21.68 -10.68
CA ARG A 151 21.03 21.05 -11.77
C ARG A 151 20.63 19.59 -11.92
N GLU A 152 20.61 18.83 -10.81
CA GLU A 152 20.18 17.42 -10.79
C GLU A 152 18.73 17.26 -11.25
N MET A 153 17.83 18.11 -10.76
CA MET A 153 16.42 18.12 -11.17
C MET A 153 16.26 18.43 -12.66
N GLY A 154 17.07 19.35 -13.21
CA GLY A 154 17.10 19.67 -14.63
C GLY A 154 17.63 18.52 -15.50
N GLU A 155 18.63 17.79 -15.03
CA GLU A 155 19.13 16.57 -15.68
C GLU A 155 18.10 15.43 -15.63
N ALA A 156 17.47 15.20 -14.48
CA ALA A 156 16.41 14.21 -14.33
C ALA A 156 15.22 14.54 -15.25
N LYS A 157 14.85 15.82 -15.34
CA LYS A 157 13.80 16.28 -16.26
C LYS A 157 14.18 16.02 -17.72
N ARG A 158 15.41 16.35 -18.14
CA ARG A 158 15.89 16.03 -19.50
C ARG A 158 15.83 14.52 -19.80
N ARG A 159 16.30 13.67 -18.88
CA ARG A 159 16.20 12.20 -19.04
C ARG A 159 14.74 11.74 -19.16
N MET A 160 13.83 12.32 -18.37
CA MET A 160 12.40 12.01 -18.47
C MET A 160 11.80 12.47 -19.81
N ASP A 161 12.19 13.64 -20.30
CA ASP A 161 11.72 14.17 -21.58
C ASP A 161 12.30 13.36 -22.76
N GLU A 162 13.58 12.95 -22.71
CA GLU A 162 14.19 12.02 -23.67
C GLU A 162 13.51 10.65 -23.67
N MET A 163 13.23 10.08 -22.49
CA MET A 163 12.55 8.80 -22.38
C MET A 163 11.10 8.88 -22.84
N ARG A 164 10.44 10.03 -22.63
CA ARG A 164 9.11 10.33 -23.20
C ARG A 164 9.18 10.39 -24.72
N ASP A 165 10.19 11.02 -25.30
CA ASP A 165 10.36 11.12 -26.75
C ASP A 165 10.62 9.74 -27.38
N VAL A 166 11.49 8.93 -26.78
CA VAL A 166 11.73 7.52 -27.19
C VAL A 166 10.46 6.68 -27.10
N MET A 167 9.71 6.77 -26.00
CA MET A 167 8.42 6.08 -25.85
C MET A 167 7.33 6.62 -26.78
N SER A 168 7.43 7.88 -27.23
CA SER A 168 6.51 8.47 -28.19
C SER A 168 6.87 8.12 -29.64
N SER A 169 8.13 7.73 -29.91
CA SER A 169 8.60 7.34 -31.25
C SER A 169 8.41 5.85 -31.56
N ALA A 170 8.47 4.98 -30.54
CA ALA A 170 8.19 3.54 -30.68
C ALA A 170 6.77 3.23 -30.19
N THR A 171 5.84 3.19 -31.13
CA THR A 171 4.48 2.72 -30.87
C THR A 171 4.46 1.19 -30.86
N LEU A 172 3.50 0.59 -30.13
CA LEU A 172 3.31 -0.87 -30.17
C LEU A 172 3.12 -1.40 -31.61
N ASN A 173 2.68 -0.56 -32.55
CA ASN A 173 2.53 -0.92 -33.96
C ASN A 173 3.87 -1.10 -34.71
N ASP A 174 4.98 -0.65 -34.13
CA ASP A 174 6.31 -0.78 -34.73
C ASP A 174 6.96 -2.16 -34.44
N LEU A 175 6.30 -2.98 -33.63
CA LEU A 175 6.70 -4.36 -33.38
C LEU A 175 6.29 -5.28 -34.56
N PRO A 176 7.11 -6.30 -34.87
CA PRO A 176 6.73 -7.36 -35.80
C PRO A 176 5.41 -8.04 -35.39
N GLU A 177 4.61 -8.43 -36.38
CA GLU A 177 3.28 -9.00 -36.19
C GLU A 177 3.29 -10.29 -35.35
N ASP A 178 4.32 -11.12 -35.49
CA ASP A 178 4.51 -12.35 -34.73
C ASP A 178 4.76 -12.08 -33.24
N VAL A 179 5.47 -11.00 -32.91
CA VAL A 179 5.68 -10.55 -31.54
C VAL A 179 4.37 -10.02 -30.94
N LEU A 180 3.62 -9.23 -31.70
CA LEU A 180 2.29 -8.76 -31.28
C LEU A 180 1.33 -9.93 -31.04
N MET A 181 1.29 -10.91 -31.94
CA MET A 181 0.52 -12.13 -31.77
C MET A 181 0.91 -12.88 -30.49
N ASP A 182 2.21 -12.99 -30.17
CA ASP A 182 2.63 -13.63 -28.92
C ASP A 182 2.17 -12.85 -27.69
N ILE A 183 2.36 -11.53 -27.67
CA ILE A 183 1.92 -10.66 -26.57
C ILE A 183 0.40 -10.78 -26.38
N TYR A 184 -0.38 -10.58 -27.44
CA TYR A 184 -1.84 -10.64 -27.38
C TYR A 184 -2.34 -12.02 -26.99
N SER A 185 -1.66 -13.10 -27.40
CA SER A 185 -2.08 -14.48 -27.10
C SER A 185 -2.02 -14.82 -25.61
N ARG A 186 -1.27 -14.05 -24.81
CA ARG A 186 -1.11 -14.22 -23.36
C ARG A 186 -2.11 -13.37 -22.55
N LEU A 187 -2.85 -12.49 -23.20
CA LEU A 187 -3.78 -11.58 -22.52
C LEU A 187 -5.15 -12.24 -22.27
N PRO A 188 -5.89 -11.80 -21.23
CA PRO A 188 -7.27 -12.22 -21.04
C PRO A 188 -8.15 -11.84 -22.23
N ILE A 189 -9.10 -12.72 -22.60
CA ILE A 189 -9.95 -12.53 -23.77
C ILE A 189 -10.75 -11.21 -23.76
N LYS A 190 -11.16 -10.72 -22.57
CA LYS A 190 -11.84 -9.42 -22.44
C LYS A 190 -10.97 -8.25 -22.90
N THR A 191 -9.68 -8.27 -22.56
CA THR A 191 -8.71 -7.25 -22.98
C THR A 191 -8.51 -7.30 -24.49
N ILE A 192 -8.34 -8.51 -25.04
CA ILE A 192 -8.18 -8.72 -26.49
C ILE A 192 -9.40 -8.21 -27.26
N LEU A 193 -10.63 -8.42 -26.78
CA LEU A 193 -11.81 -7.90 -27.46
C LEU A 193 -11.87 -6.36 -27.48
N GLN A 194 -11.34 -5.69 -26.45
CA GLN A 194 -11.21 -4.22 -26.47
C GLN A 194 -10.15 -3.74 -27.47
N PHE A 195 -9.12 -4.56 -27.73
CA PHE A 195 -8.07 -4.22 -28.69
C PHE A 195 -8.59 -4.18 -30.14
N LYS A 196 -9.69 -4.88 -30.45
CA LYS A 196 -10.38 -4.79 -31.75
C LYS A 196 -10.82 -3.36 -32.11
N SER A 197 -11.02 -2.48 -31.13
CA SER A 197 -11.43 -1.08 -31.38
C SER A 197 -10.27 -0.07 -31.39
N VAL A 198 -9.02 -0.52 -31.21
CA VAL A 198 -7.86 0.38 -31.13
C VAL A 198 -7.39 0.82 -32.51
N CYS A 199 -7.07 -0.13 -33.40
CA CYS A 199 -6.68 0.15 -34.78
C CYS A 199 -6.97 -1.06 -35.70
N LYS A 200 -6.88 -0.86 -37.02
CA LYS A 200 -7.13 -1.91 -38.02
C LYS A 200 -6.12 -3.06 -37.93
N SER A 201 -4.83 -2.75 -37.78
CA SER A 201 -3.78 -3.77 -37.63
C SER A 201 -4.06 -4.73 -36.47
N TRP A 202 -4.42 -4.20 -35.30
CA TRP A 202 -4.75 -5.05 -34.15
C TRP A 202 -6.03 -5.85 -34.39
N TYR A 203 -7.04 -5.24 -35.01
CA TYR A 203 -8.26 -5.95 -35.40
C TYR A 203 -7.96 -7.15 -36.33
N ASP A 204 -7.09 -6.95 -37.33
CA ASP A 204 -6.71 -7.98 -38.30
C ASP A 204 -5.96 -9.13 -37.62
N ILE A 205 -4.97 -8.83 -36.76
CA ILE A 205 -4.25 -9.83 -35.94
C ILE A 205 -5.23 -10.63 -35.08
N ILE A 206 -6.16 -9.96 -34.40
CA ILE A 206 -7.08 -10.62 -33.47
C ILE A 206 -8.13 -11.47 -34.20
N LYS A 207 -8.45 -11.13 -35.45
CA LYS A 207 -9.37 -11.88 -36.29
C LYS A 207 -8.69 -13.06 -36.99
N ASP A 208 -7.36 -13.07 -37.05
CA ASP A 208 -6.59 -14.10 -37.71
C ASP A 208 -6.84 -15.50 -37.08
N PRO A 209 -7.11 -16.55 -37.88
CA PRO A 209 -7.34 -17.90 -37.36
C PRO A 209 -6.16 -18.47 -36.58
N ILE A 210 -4.92 -18.17 -36.97
CA ILE A 210 -3.69 -18.64 -36.28
C ILE A 210 -3.66 -18.03 -34.89
N PHE A 211 -3.96 -16.73 -34.76
CA PHE A 211 -4.08 -16.08 -33.47
C PHE A 211 -5.15 -16.73 -32.59
N ILE A 212 -6.36 -16.97 -33.14
CA ILE A 212 -7.46 -17.60 -32.42
C ILE A 212 -7.06 -18.99 -31.92
N THR A 213 -6.48 -19.84 -32.78
CA THR A 213 -6.01 -21.17 -32.41
C THR A 213 -4.91 -21.11 -31.35
N LYS A 214 -3.95 -20.19 -31.48
CA LYS A 214 -2.86 -20.00 -30.50
C LYS A 214 -3.41 -19.59 -29.14
N HIS A 215 -4.35 -18.63 -29.10
CA HIS A 215 -4.98 -18.15 -27.86
C HIS A 215 -5.79 -19.24 -27.16
N VAL A 216 -6.59 -20.01 -27.90
CA VAL A 216 -7.37 -21.14 -27.36
C VAL A 216 -6.46 -22.22 -26.80
N ASN A 217 -5.40 -22.59 -27.53
CA ASN A 217 -4.45 -23.61 -27.07
C ASN A 217 -3.70 -23.20 -25.81
N LEU A 218 -3.31 -21.93 -25.68
CA LEU A 218 -2.68 -21.41 -24.46
C LEU A 218 -3.66 -21.43 -23.29
N SER A 219 -4.91 -21.02 -23.51
CA SER A 219 -5.96 -21.03 -22.50
C SER A 219 -6.25 -22.44 -21.98
N ASN A 220 -6.25 -23.45 -22.87
CA ASN A 220 -6.45 -24.86 -22.50
C ASN A 220 -5.28 -25.42 -21.67
N ARG A 221 -4.06 -24.91 -21.86
CA ARG A 221 -2.87 -25.35 -21.10
C ARG A 221 -2.82 -24.78 -19.69
N SER A 222 -3.37 -23.59 -19.47
CA SER A 222 -3.19 -22.86 -18.22
C SER A 222 -4.18 -23.22 -17.11
N ASN A 223 -5.01 -24.26 -17.29
CA ASN A 223 -6.07 -24.71 -16.36
C ASN A 223 -7.00 -23.59 -15.83
N ASN A 224 -7.07 -22.45 -16.55
CA ASN A 224 -7.85 -21.27 -16.19
C ASN A 224 -9.31 -21.41 -16.62
N GLY A 225 -9.88 -22.60 -16.45
CA GLY A 225 -11.25 -22.92 -16.80
C GLY A 225 -12.25 -22.17 -15.93
N TYR A 226 -13.47 -22.03 -16.44
CA TYR A 226 -14.60 -21.54 -15.66
C TYR A 226 -15.64 -22.65 -15.49
N LEU A 227 -16.13 -22.80 -14.27
CA LEU A 227 -17.31 -23.61 -13.98
C LEU A 227 -18.57 -22.75 -14.18
N ALA A 228 -19.39 -23.11 -15.17
CA ALA A 228 -20.67 -22.46 -15.40
C ALA A 228 -21.77 -23.12 -14.58
N VAL A 229 -22.46 -22.33 -13.75
CA VAL A 229 -23.52 -22.79 -12.85
C VAL A 229 -24.80 -22.03 -13.12
N THR A 230 -25.92 -22.75 -13.26
CA THR A 230 -27.24 -22.12 -13.31
C THR A 230 -27.69 -21.72 -11.90
N ARG A 231 -27.93 -20.43 -11.68
CA ARG A 231 -28.42 -19.89 -10.41
C ARG A 231 -29.81 -19.29 -10.57
N ARG A 232 -30.72 -19.60 -9.64
CA ARG A 232 -32.01 -18.91 -9.53
C ARG A 232 -31.94 -17.84 -8.45
N VAL A 233 -32.37 -16.64 -8.77
CA VAL A 233 -32.42 -15.52 -7.82
C VAL A 233 -33.88 -15.15 -7.55
N GLY A 234 -34.29 -15.24 -6.29
CA GLY A 234 -35.66 -14.98 -5.83
C GLY A 234 -36.50 -16.24 -5.59
N THR A 235 -37.78 -16.04 -5.24
CA THR A 235 -38.78 -17.11 -5.06
C THR A 235 -39.35 -17.56 -6.41
N PHE A 236 -40.36 -18.44 -6.42
CA PHE A 236 -41.00 -18.96 -7.64
C PHE A 236 -41.20 -17.90 -8.73
N GLY A 237 -40.64 -18.14 -9.92
CA GLY A 237 -40.66 -17.20 -11.05
C GLY A 237 -39.50 -16.18 -11.10
N GLY A 238 -38.53 -16.30 -10.20
CA GLY A 238 -37.31 -15.47 -10.17
C GLY A 238 -36.43 -15.62 -11.41
N LYS A 239 -35.56 -14.63 -11.64
CA LYS A 239 -34.63 -14.61 -12.79
C LYS A 239 -33.64 -15.77 -12.68
N CYS A 240 -33.42 -16.47 -13.78
CA CYS A 240 -32.36 -17.47 -13.87
C CYS A 240 -31.13 -16.86 -14.53
N LEU A 241 -29.96 -17.05 -13.92
CA LEU A 241 -28.67 -16.48 -14.33
C LEU A 241 -27.68 -17.62 -14.57
N ILE A 242 -26.62 -17.35 -15.34
CA ILE A 242 -25.41 -18.19 -15.36
C ILE A 242 -24.33 -17.48 -14.56
N SER A 243 -23.83 -18.14 -13.52
CA SER A 243 -22.67 -17.68 -12.75
C SER A 243 -21.44 -18.47 -13.21
N LEU A 244 -20.37 -17.76 -13.56
CA LEU A 244 -19.07 -18.35 -13.90
C LEU A 244 -18.18 -18.29 -12.66
N PHE A 245 -17.70 -19.45 -12.22
CA PHE A 245 -16.74 -19.60 -11.14
C PHE A 245 -15.38 -19.93 -11.72
N SER A 246 -14.32 -19.38 -11.15
CA SER A 246 -12.96 -19.85 -11.43
C SER A 246 -12.87 -21.33 -11.03
N TYR A 247 -12.40 -22.18 -11.93
CA TYR A 247 -12.28 -23.62 -11.65
C TYR A 247 -11.26 -23.88 -10.52
N GLU A 248 -10.17 -23.13 -10.48
CA GLU A 248 -9.11 -23.29 -9.48
C GLU A 248 -9.53 -22.78 -8.09
N THR A 249 -10.09 -21.58 -8.04
CA THR A 249 -10.38 -20.91 -6.76
C THR A 249 -11.81 -21.09 -6.26
N PHE A 250 -12.69 -21.62 -7.11
CA PHE A 250 -14.15 -21.70 -6.89
C PHE A 250 -14.80 -20.36 -6.50
N ARG A 251 -14.14 -19.24 -6.83
CA ARG A 251 -14.69 -17.90 -6.61
C ARG A 251 -15.56 -17.49 -7.78
N GLU A 252 -16.67 -16.84 -7.47
CA GLU A 252 -17.55 -16.27 -8.49
C GLU A 252 -16.80 -15.12 -9.19
N VAL A 253 -16.68 -15.23 -10.51
CA VAL A 253 -15.97 -14.24 -11.34
C VAL A 253 -16.95 -13.34 -12.07
N PHE A 254 -18.07 -13.90 -12.55
CA PHE A 254 -19.00 -13.16 -13.38
C PHE A 254 -20.42 -13.74 -13.35
N ASN A 255 -21.42 -12.86 -13.42
CA ASN A 255 -22.82 -13.24 -13.62
C ASN A 255 -23.29 -12.81 -15.00
N ILE A 256 -23.90 -13.73 -15.71
CA ILE A 256 -24.45 -13.51 -17.03
C ILE A 256 -25.96 -13.57 -16.93
N THR A 257 -26.60 -12.46 -17.29
CA THR A 257 -28.04 -12.43 -17.52
C THR A 257 -28.27 -12.79 -18.98
N ILE A 258 -28.96 -13.90 -19.24
CA ILE A 258 -29.25 -14.28 -20.62
C ILE A 258 -30.37 -13.37 -21.13
N PRO A 259 -30.21 -12.72 -22.30
CA PRO A 259 -31.19 -11.82 -22.89
C PRO A 259 -32.34 -12.61 -23.55
N PHE A 260 -32.96 -13.51 -22.80
CA PHE A 260 -34.13 -14.25 -23.27
C PHE A 260 -35.27 -13.28 -23.61
N LYS A 261 -36.01 -13.57 -24.70
CA LYS A 261 -37.28 -12.89 -24.99
C LYS A 261 -38.17 -12.91 -23.75
N LYS A 262 -39.01 -11.89 -23.53
CA LYS A 262 -39.85 -11.75 -22.31
C LYS A 262 -40.67 -13.01 -21.99
N GLU A 263 -41.03 -13.79 -23.01
CA GLU A 263 -41.74 -15.07 -22.93
C GLU A 263 -40.90 -16.24 -22.36
N HIS A 264 -39.57 -16.16 -22.43
CA HIS A 264 -38.63 -17.20 -21.99
C HIS A 264 -37.96 -16.88 -20.65
N GLY A 265 -37.93 -15.61 -20.23
CA GLY A 265 -37.22 -15.13 -19.04
C GLY A 265 -37.73 -15.63 -17.68
N ARG A 266 -38.73 -16.53 -17.67
CA ARG A 266 -39.30 -17.17 -16.46
C ARG A 266 -39.15 -18.69 -16.45
N VAL A 267 -38.64 -19.30 -17.54
CA VAL A 267 -38.51 -20.75 -17.65
C VAL A 267 -37.13 -21.16 -17.15
N PRO A 268 -37.02 -22.16 -16.28
CA PRO A 268 -35.72 -22.69 -15.91
C PRO A 268 -35.04 -23.29 -17.14
N PHE A 269 -33.84 -22.80 -17.44
CA PHE A 269 -33.00 -23.35 -18.49
C PHE A 269 -31.93 -24.26 -17.90
N ARG A 270 -31.37 -25.12 -18.75
CA ARG A 270 -30.30 -26.07 -18.42
C ARG A 270 -29.10 -25.80 -19.31
N ILE A 271 -27.90 -26.02 -18.79
CA ILE A 271 -26.68 -26.06 -19.58
C ILE A 271 -26.57 -27.48 -20.14
N VAL A 272 -26.65 -27.63 -21.46
CA VAL A 272 -26.45 -28.90 -22.18
C VAL A 272 -24.98 -29.27 -22.18
N GLY A 273 -24.11 -28.29 -22.40
CA GLY A 273 -22.67 -28.48 -22.43
C GLY A 273 -21.95 -27.18 -22.79
N SER A 274 -20.62 -27.22 -22.75
CA SER A 274 -19.75 -26.12 -23.16
C SER A 274 -18.65 -26.65 -24.07
N CYS A 275 -18.40 -25.98 -25.18
CA CYS A 275 -17.32 -26.32 -26.09
C CYS A 275 -16.68 -25.04 -26.65
N ASN A 276 -15.35 -24.93 -26.56
CA ASN A 276 -14.56 -23.79 -27.07
C ASN A 276 -15.11 -22.40 -26.66
N GLY A 277 -15.57 -22.28 -25.42
CA GLY A 277 -16.13 -21.04 -24.87
C GLY A 277 -17.59 -20.76 -25.24
N ILE A 278 -18.24 -21.60 -26.05
CA ILE A 278 -19.67 -21.53 -26.36
C ILE A 278 -20.45 -22.40 -25.38
N LEU A 279 -21.51 -21.85 -24.81
CA LEU A 279 -22.48 -22.57 -23.99
C LEU A 279 -23.68 -22.98 -24.82
N CYS A 280 -24.06 -24.26 -24.76
CA CYS A 280 -25.33 -24.73 -25.27
C CYS A 280 -26.35 -24.78 -24.14
N LEU A 281 -27.46 -24.09 -24.32
CA LEU A 281 -28.53 -23.92 -23.34
C LEU A 281 -29.82 -24.50 -23.87
N ASN A 282 -30.61 -25.12 -23.00
CA ASN A 282 -31.92 -25.67 -23.34
C ASN A 282 -32.98 -25.15 -22.37
N ILE A 283 -34.10 -24.66 -22.90
CA ILE A 283 -35.23 -24.16 -22.09
C ILE A 283 -36.49 -25.05 -22.20
N SER A 284 -36.42 -26.11 -23.00
CA SER A 284 -37.56 -26.97 -23.30
C SER A 284 -37.39 -28.37 -22.74
N LYS A 285 -38.42 -28.88 -22.06
CA LYS A 285 -38.47 -30.28 -21.59
C LYS A 285 -38.35 -31.28 -22.74
N ILE A 286 -38.77 -30.91 -23.95
CA ILE A 286 -38.72 -31.76 -25.15
C ILE A 286 -37.52 -31.45 -26.06
N GLY A 287 -36.55 -30.66 -25.59
CA GLY A 287 -35.28 -30.47 -26.26
C GLY A 287 -35.34 -29.72 -27.59
N ASP A 288 -36.46 -29.07 -27.92
CA ASP A 288 -36.70 -28.40 -29.21
C ASP A 288 -36.30 -26.92 -29.22
N THR A 289 -36.28 -26.26 -28.05
CA THR A 289 -35.81 -24.87 -27.91
C THR A 289 -34.44 -24.81 -27.24
N ASN A 290 -33.42 -24.49 -28.04
CA ASN A 290 -32.03 -24.45 -27.63
C ASN A 290 -31.38 -23.10 -28.00
N PHE A 291 -30.29 -22.74 -27.34
CA PHE A 291 -29.52 -21.54 -27.62
C PHE A 291 -28.03 -21.85 -27.56
N LEU A 292 -27.28 -21.37 -28.55
CA LEU A 292 -25.83 -21.31 -28.51
C LEU A 292 -25.44 -19.91 -28.09
N PHE A 293 -24.66 -19.79 -27.02
CA PHE A 293 -24.36 -18.51 -26.39
C PHE A 293 -22.86 -18.37 -26.13
N ASN A 294 -22.28 -17.26 -26.56
CA ASN A 294 -20.91 -16.89 -26.25
C ASN A 294 -20.92 -15.86 -25.09
N PRO A 295 -20.53 -16.26 -23.87
CA PRO A 295 -20.50 -15.37 -22.70
C PRO A 295 -19.59 -14.16 -22.84
N VAL A 296 -18.56 -14.25 -23.68
CA VAL A 296 -17.53 -13.22 -23.81
C VAL A 296 -17.99 -12.14 -24.79
N THR A 297 -18.55 -12.52 -25.93
CA THR A 297 -19.08 -11.59 -26.94
C THR A 297 -20.53 -11.18 -26.67
N SER A 298 -21.22 -11.86 -25.75
CA SER A 298 -22.66 -11.73 -25.51
C SER A 298 -23.54 -12.05 -26.74
N GLU A 299 -22.98 -12.72 -27.74
CA GLU A 299 -23.71 -13.17 -28.93
C GLU A 299 -24.47 -14.46 -28.62
N PHE A 300 -25.66 -14.59 -29.18
CA PHE A 300 -26.47 -15.79 -29.08
C PHE A 300 -27.06 -16.17 -30.44
N LYS A 301 -27.33 -17.46 -30.60
CA LYS A 301 -28.04 -18.03 -31.74
C LYS A 301 -29.07 -19.03 -31.25
N GLU A 302 -30.30 -18.89 -31.70
CA GLU A 302 -31.36 -19.89 -31.54
C GLU A 302 -31.33 -20.79 -32.79
N PRO A 303 -30.94 -22.07 -32.69
CA PRO A 303 -31.11 -23.02 -33.78
C PRO A 303 -32.60 -23.12 -34.16
N PRO A 304 -32.93 -23.41 -35.44
CA PRO A 304 -34.29 -23.75 -35.82
C PRO A 304 -34.80 -24.91 -34.96
N LYS A 305 -36.11 -25.04 -34.83
CA LYS A 305 -36.67 -26.21 -34.14
C LYS A 305 -36.38 -27.46 -34.97
N PRO A 306 -36.00 -28.59 -34.36
CA PRO A 306 -35.84 -29.85 -35.08
C PRO A 306 -37.18 -30.21 -35.71
N ASP A 307 -37.15 -30.68 -36.97
CA ASP A 307 -38.34 -31.23 -37.61
C ASP A 307 -38.75 -32.50 -36.86
N TYR A 308 -39.77 -32.33 -36.02
CA TYR A 308 -40.28 -33.36 -35.15
C TYR A 308 -41.71 -33.66 -35.58
N PRO A 309 -42.03 -34.93 -35.90
CA PRO A 309 -43.39 -35.31 -36.20
C PRO A 309 -44.20 -35.42 -34.90
N VAL A 310 -44.50 -34.30 -34.23
CA VAL A 310 -45.44 -34.29 -33.08
C VAL A 310 -46.79 -34.81 -33.56
N HIS A 311 -47.13 -34.49 -34.80
CA HIS A 311 -48.39 -34.80 -35.44
C HIS A 311 -48.52 -36.25 -35.95
N LYS A 312 -47.48 -37.10 -35.78
CA LYS A 312 -47.55 -38.53 -36.13
C LYS A 312 -47.30 -39.47 -34.94
N LEU A 313 -47.27 -38.95 -33.71
CA LEU A 313 -47.45 -39.82 -32.55
C LEU A 313 -48.92 -40.28 -32.60
N SER A 314 -49.15 -41.49 -33.11
CA SER A 314 -50.44 -42.16 -32.90
C SER A 314 -50.73 -42.21 -31.39
N GLU A 315 -51.98 -42.42 -30.97
CA GLU A 315 -52.38 -42.59 -29.55
C GLU A 315 -51.55 -43.63 -28.77
N ILE A 316 -50.71 -44.40 -29.47
CA ILE A 316 -49.89 -45.53 -29.00
C ILE A 316 -48.44 -45.10 -28.64
N GLU A 317 -47.97 -43.91 -29.03
CA GLU A 317 -46.57 -43.47 -28.82
C GLU A 317 -46.43 -42.28 -27.85
N ILE A 318 -45.74 -42.51 -26.72
CA ILE A 318 -45.43 -41.47 -25.73
C ILE A 318 -43.94 -41.14 -25.80
N LEU A 319 -43.59 -39.86 -25.97
CA LEU A 319 -42.22 -39.35 -25.82
C LEU A 319 -41.87 -39.31 -24.32
N LEU A 320 -40.88 -40.10 -23.90
CA LEU A 320 -40.59 -40.30 -22.48
C LEU A 320 -39.41 -39.46 -21.99
N HIS A 321 -38.28 -39.50 -22.71
CA HIS A 321 -37.03 -38.85 -22.30
C HIS A 321 -36.21 -38.39 -23.50
N ILE A 322 -35.28 -37.45 -23.26
CA ILE A 322 -34.41 -36.88 -24.29
C ILE A 322 -32.98 -36.79 -23.78
N GLY A 323 -32.03 -37.20 -24.61
CA GLY A 323 -30.62 -36.88 -24.44
C GLY A 323 -30.27 -35.65 -25.26
N LEU A 324 -29.56 -34.70 -24.67
CA LEU A 324 -28.95 -33.60 -25.41
C LEU A 324 -27.44 -33.70 -25.25
N GLY A 325 -26.70 -33.34 -26.29
CA GLY A 325 -25.25 -33.22 -26.25
C GLY A 325 -24.79 -32.15 -27.22
N PHE A 326 -23.72 -31.44 -26.87
CA PHE A 326 -23.18 -30.36 -27.68
C PHE A 326 -21.67 -30.49 -27.74
N ASP A 327 -21.13 -30.48 -28.95
CA ASP A 327 -19.69 -30.55 -29.14
C ASP A 327 -19.22 -29.89 -30.43
N TYR A 328 -17.91 -29.83 -30.61
CA TYR A 328 -17.23 -29.35 -31.80
C TYR A 328 -16.59 -30.52 -32.54
N ASP A 329 -17.01 -30.72 -33.78
CA ASP A 329 -16.44 -31.70 -34.69
C ASP A 329 -15.22 -31.08 -35.40
N GLN A 330 -14.02 -31.52 -34.99
CA GLN A 330 -12.76 -31.04 -35.53
C GLN A 330 -12.58 -31.37 -37.02
N GLU A 331 -13.13 -32.50 -37.51
CA GLU A 331 -12.95 -32.93 -38.90
C GLU A 331 -13.77 -32.05 -39.84
N THR A 332 -15.01 -31.72 -39.44
CA THR A 332 -15.89 -30.87 -40.25
C THR A 332 -15.79 -29.38 -39.92
N ASN A 333 -15.00 -29.03 -38.90
CA ASN A 333 -14.87 -27.69 -38.34
C ASN A 333 -16.25 -27.06 -38.05
N ASP A 334 -17.07 -27.79 -37.29
CA ASP A 334 -18.47 -27.43 -37.07
C ASP A 334 -18.93 -27.72 -35.64
N TYR A 335 -19.76 -26.84 -35.11
CA TYR A 335 -20.44 -27.11 -33.84
C TYR A 335 -21.71 -27.88 -34.10
N LYS A 336 -21.90 -28.95 -33.33
CA LYS A 336 -23.02 -29.86 -33.50
C LYS A 336 -23.80 -30.01 -32.20
N LEU A 337 -25.12 -29.97 -32.31
CA LEU A 337 -26.04 -30.23 -31.22
C LEU A 337 -26.81 -31.51 -31.52
N VAL A 338 -26.62 -32.52 -30.68
CA VAL A 338 -27.26 -33.82 -30.80
C VAL A 338 -28.47 -33.88 -29.87
N ARG A 339 -29.59 -34.31 -30.42
CA ARG A 339 -30.83 -34.58 -29.70
C ARG A 339 -31.22 -36.03 -29.94
N VAL A 340 -31.22 -36.82 -28.88
CA VAL A 340 -31.64 -38.21 -28.90
C VAL A 340 -33.03 -38.29 -28.28
N SER A 341 -34.03 -38.67 -29.07
CA SER A 341 -35.43 -38.75 -28.63
C SER A 341 -35.89 -40.19 -28.46
N TYR A 342 -36.53 -40.47 -27.32
CA TYR A 342 -37.00 -41.81 -26.97
C TYR A 342 -38.52 -41.87 -26.97
N SER A 343 -39.10 -42.68 -27.86
CA SER A 343 -40.53 -43.02 -27.83
C SER A 343 -40.73 -44.49 -27.47
N LYS A 344 -41.80 -44.76 -26.71
CA LYS A 344 -42.23 -46.12 -26.39
C LYS A 344 -43.45 -46.49 -27.24
N LYS A 345 -43.35 -47.59 -27.99
CA LYS A 345 -44.52 -48.29 -28.54
C LYS A 345 -45.06 -49.27 -27.50
N MET A 346 -46.39 -49.40 -27.40
CA MET A 346 -47.07 -50.27 -26.42
C MET A 346 -46.61 -51.75 -26.40
N LYS A 347 -45.99 -52.26 -27.48
CA LYS A 347 -45.60 -53.69 -27.63
C LYS A 347 -44.12 -53.87 -28.02
N GLU A 348 -43.20 -53.65 -27.08
CA GLU A 348 -41.88 -54.32 -27.06
C GLU A 348 -40.67 -53.69 -27.80
N SER A 349 -40.78 -52.51 -28.45
CA SER A 349 -39.57 -51.83 -28.98
C SER A 349 -39.49 -50.33 -28.64
N PHE A 350 -38.27 -49.89 -28.32
CA PHE A 350 -37.91 -48.49 -28.10
C PHE A 350 -37.37 -47.92 -29.41
N TYR A 351 -37.97 -46.84 -29.91
CA TYR A 351 -37.43 -46.12 -31.06
C TYR A 351 -36.59 -44.95 -30.56
N SER A 352 -35.35 -44.85 -31.07
CA SER A 352 -34.46 -43.73 -30.80
C SER A 352 -34.24 -42.95 -32.10
N GLY A 353 -34.84 -41.77 -32.19
CA GLY A 353 -34.54 -40.83 -33.27
C GLY A 353 -33.38 -39.93 -32.82
N VAL A 354 -32.28 -39.94 -33.57
CA VAL A 354 -31.15 -39.02 -33.36
C VAL A 354 -31.27 -37.87 -34.36
N ASN A 355 -31.44 -36.65 -33.84
CA ASN A 355 -31.35 -35.43 -34.62
C ASN A 355 -30.00 -34.77 -34.36
N VAL A 356 -29.27 -34.41 -35.40
CA VAL A 356 -28.00 -33.68 -35.32
C VAL A 356 -28.17 -32.34 -36.01
N TYR A 357 -28.03 -31.26 -35.25
CA TYR A 357 -27.95 -29.91 -35.77
C TYR A 357 -26.52 -29.59 -36.14
N SER A 358 -26.33 -29.00 -37.32
CA SER A 358 -25.06 -28.41 -37.75
C SER A 358 -25.17 -26.88 -37.70
N LEU A 359 -24.24 -26.23 -37.00
CA LEU A 359 -24.18 -24.77 -36.94
C LEU A 359 -23.86 -24.19 -38.32
N ARG A 360 -22.92 -24.80 -39.05
CA ARG A 360 -22.51 -24.40 -40.39
C ARG A 360 -23.64 -24.45 -41.42
N THR A 361 -24.41 -25.54 -41.46
CA THR A 361 -25.54 -25.66 -42.41
C THR A 361 -26.83 -25.07 -41.86
N ASN A 362 -26.86 -24.70 -40.57
CA ASN A 362 -28.02 -24.21 -39.85
C ASN A 362 -29.26 -25.12 -40.00
N TYR A 363 -29.06 -26.44 -40.02
CA TYR A 363 -30.11 -27.42 -40.31
C TYR A 363 -29.97 -28.67 -39.46
N TRP A 364 -31.09 -29.35 -39.22
CA TRP A 364 -31.16 -30.62 -38.49
C TRP A 364 -31.22 -31.80 -39.45
N ARG A 365 -30.26 -32.71 -39.34
CA ARG A 365 -30.35 -34.03 -39.97
C ARG A 365 -30.93 -35.03 -38.98
N ARG A 366 -31.70 -36.00 -39.46
CA ARG A 366 -32.31 -37.04 -38.64
C ARG A 366 -31.81 -38.41 -39.10
N LYS A 367 -31.43 -39.24 -38.13
CA LYS A 367 -31.09 -40.65 -38.30
C LYS A 367 -31.94 -41.45 -37.32
N ASP A 368 -32.81 -42.30 -37.85
CA ASP A 368 -33.62 -43.20 -37.04
C ASP A 368 -32.82 -44.48 -36.76
N THR A 369 -32.65 -44.81 -35.48
CA THR A 369 -31.88 -45.97 -35.05
C THR A 369 -32.69 -46.77 -34.02
N LEU A 370 -32.67 -48.09 -34.16
CA LEU A 370 -33.22 -48.97 -33.14
C LEU A 370 -32.23 -49.09 -31.98
N VAL A 371 -32.53 -48.52 -30.83
CA VAL A 371 -31.69 -48.62 -29.62
C VAL A 371 -32.47 -49.33 -28.53
N HIS A 372 -31.93 -50.45 -28.04
CA HIS A 372 -32.52 -51.21 -26.95
C HIS A 372 -32.10 -50.61 -25.60
N GLY A 373 -32.68 -49.46 -25.24
CA GLY A 373 -32.44 -48.79 -23.97
C GLY A 373 -33.13 -47.43 -23.91
N SER A 374 -33.47 -46.95 -22.72
CA SER A 374 -34.06 -45.63 -22.49
C SER A 374 -33.08 -44.72 -21.78
N ILE A 375 -32.97 -43.46 -22.18
CA ILE A 375 -32.29 -42.44 -21.38
C ILE A 375 -33.10 -42.19 -20.10
N VAL A 376 -32.43 -42.24 -18.94
CA VAL A 376 -33.09 -42.24 -17.60
C VAL A 376 -33.20 -40.82 -17.03
N GLU A 377 -32.25 -39.97 -17.38
CA GLU A 377 -32.22 -38.54 -17.03
C GLU A 377 -31.79 -37.78 -18.27
N ASN A 378 -32.11 -36.47 -18.35
CA ASN A 378 -31.42 -35.59 -19.31
C ASN A 378 -29.94 -35.60 -18.93
N SER A 379 -29.25 -36.62 -19.40
CA SER A 379 -27.86 -36.91 -19.13
C SER A 379 -27.09 -36.07 -20.12
N PHE A 380 -25.97 -35.55 -19.69
CA PHE A 380 -25.17 -34.68 -20.55
C PHE A 380 -23.78 -35.29 -20.57
N SER A 381 -23.26 -35.58 -21.75
CA SER A 381 -21.82 -35.73 -21.88
C SER A 381 -21.22 -34.35 -21.95
N ASN A 382 -20.44 -34.01 -20.94
CA ASN A 382 -19.29 -33.15 -21.13
C ASN A 382 -18.09 -34.08 -21.23
N GLY A 383 -17.34 -33.98 -22.31
CA GLY A 383 -16.13 -34.75 -22.52
C GLY A 383 -16.26 -35.59 -23.77
N ASP A 384 -15.56 -35.14 -24.79
CA ASP A 384 -15.25 -35.94 -25.94
C ASP A 384 -14.33 -37.10 -25.51
N LEU A 385 -14.88 -38.31 -25.35
CA LEU A 385 -14.09 -39.52 -25.17
C LEU A 385 -14.00 -40.22 -26.54
N ASN A 386 -13.05 -39.79 -27.38
CA ASN A 386 -12.80 -40.32 -28.73
C ASN A 386 -13.86 -40.03 -29.81
N GLY A 387 -14.33 -38.80 -29.93
CA GLY A 387 -15.36 -38.30 -30.84
C GLY A 387 -16.82 -38.51 -30.40
N ALA A 388 -17.05 -39.01 -29.18
CA ALA A 388 -18.35 -39.56 -28.78
C ALA A 388 -19.01 -38.81 -27.61
N LEU A 389 -20.31 -38.55 -27.79
CA LEU A 389 -21.21 -38.10 -26.74
C LEU A 389 -21.75 -39.31 -25.97
N HIS A 390 -22.04 -39.12 -24.69
CA HIS A 390 -22.40 -40.17 -23.73
C HIS A 390 -23.60 -39.76 -22.86
N TRP A 391 -24.50 -40.71 -22.62
CA TRP A 391 -25.69 -40.53 -21.80
C TRP A 391 -25.89 -41.71 -20.86
N ARG A 392 -26.40 -41.44 -19.66
CA ARG A 392 -26.86 -42.49 -18.76
C ARG A 392 -28.20 -43.03 -19.25
N GLY A 393 -28.21 -44.31 -19.57
CA GLY A 393 -29.40 -45.05 -19.98
C GLY A 393 -29.73 -46.18 -19.03
N ALA A 394 -30.86 -46.83 -19.30
CA ALA A 394 -31.25 -48.08 -18.68
C ALA A 394 -31.85 -49.03 -19.70
N ILE A 395 -31.61 -50.32 -19.50
CA ILE A 395 -32.27 -51.41 -20.22
C ILE A 395 -33.06 -52.22 -19.21
N ARG A 396 -34.34 -52.46 -19.51
CA ARG A 396 -35.14 -53.42 -18.76
C ARG A 396 -35.00 -54.80 -19.41
N LYS A 397 -34.50 -55.77 -18.65
CA LYS A 397 -34.49 -57.19 -19.06
C LYS A 397 -35.28 -57.97 -18.00
N LYS A 398 -36.46 -58.49 -18.39
CA LYS A 398 -37.43 -59.10 -17.46
C LYS A 398 -37.82 -58.11 -16.34
N GLU A 399 -37.58 -58.48 -15.08
CA GLU A 399 -37.86 -57.65 -13.90
C GLU A 399 -36.66 -56.82 -13.43
N ILE A 400 -35.49 -56.92 -14.09
CA ILE A 400 -34.26 -56.24 -13.67
C ILE A 400 -33.96 -55.04 -14.58
N ILE A 401 -33.67 -53.90 -13.96
CA ILE A 401 -33.21 -52.67 -14.63
C ILE A 401 -31.68 -52.64 -14.59
N HIS A 402 -31.05 -52.58 -15.76
CA HIS A 402 -29.60 -52.46 -15.90
C HIS A 402 -29.26 -51.02 -16.27
N ASN A 403 -28.39 -50.36 -15.50
CA ASN A 403 -27.82 -49.07 -15.90
C ASN A 403 -26.83 -49.30 -17.05
N ILE A 404 -26.90 -48.47 -18.08
CA ILE A 404 -25.98 -48.52 -19.23
C ILE A 404 -25.48 -47.11 -19.56
N ILE A 405 -24.41 -47.05 -20.35
CA ILE A 405 -23.97 -45.82 -21.00
C ILE A 405 -24.34 -45.95 -22.48
N ILE A 406 -25.12 -45.01 -22.99
CA ILE A 406 -25.43 -44.88 -24.41
C ILE A 406 -24.42 -43.90 -24.98
N SER A 407 -23.84 -44.23 -26.13
CA SER A 407 -22.92 -43.32 -26.83
C SER A 407 -23.41 -43.02 -28.25
N PHE A 408 -23.00 -41.87 -28.78
CA PHE A 408 -23.19 -41.49 -30.17
C PHE A 408 -21.93 -40.79 -30.65
N ASN A 409 -21.26 -41.36 -31.63
CA ASN A 409 -20.13 -40.71 -32.27
C ASN A 409 -20.66 -39.64 -33.22
N ILE A 410 -20.22 -38.41 -33.04
CA ILE A 410 -20.67 -37.26 -33.82
C ILE A 410 -20.23 -37.33 -35.29
N ARG A 411 -19.29 -38.24 -35.59
CA ARG A 411 -18.76 -38.55 -36.91
C ARG A 411 -19.58 -39.61 -37.65
N ASP A 412 -20.43 -40.38 -36.97
CA ASP A 412 -21.30 -41.41 -37.60
C ASP A 412 -22.48 -40.79 -38.39
N GLU A 413 -22.38 -39.51 -38.71
CA GLU A 413 -23.37 -38.70 -39.43
C GLU A 413 -23.31 -38.89 -40.96
N VAL A 414 -22.40 -39.75 -41.45
CA VAL A 414 -22.22 -40.01 -42.89
C VAL A 414 -23.25 -41.00 -43.42
#